data_AF-A0A519D3A8-F1
#
_entry.id   AF-A0A519D3A8-F1
#
_cell.length_a   1.000
_cell.length_b   1.000
_cell.length_c   1.000
_cell.angle_alpha   90.00
_cell.angle_beta   90.00
_cell.angle_gamma   90.00
#
_symmetry.space_group_name_H-M   'P 1'
#
loop_
_entity.id
_entity.type
_entity.pdbx_description
1 polymer ?
#
loop_
_entity_poly.entity_id
_entity_poly.type
_entity_poly.pdbx_seq_one_letter_code
_entity_poly.pdbx_strand_id
1 'polypeptide(L)'
;MWDWLISLFSTNRTPTNYQSKSHFQSNNAKMAEIFLNDTDIDLHEVNDHCPNCGETFGRIPKSSVKCKECDTQYVVKKNPFVQGLNYLISKKQYHIKEVYWHDPPYEMTKRWLVNGKKVDRDYWWYLLEEWKITHIGNGDLGLFRNICYEQSIFLKKEEKLSQRLNLLCIVNYYDINGAQNSGMGFDKSDGFFAPSPLAEMFEVVEQLGLTRHQAKETFVKSSGSMKSLPISPESAFEMAVKRFGYSE
;
A
#
# COMPACT_ATOMS: atom_id res chain seq x y z
N MET A 1 -10.08 3.45 -10.88
CA MET A 1 -9.54 3.24 -9.51
C MET A 1 -9.98 4.37 -8.58
N TRP A 2 -9.71 5.64 -8.91
CA TRP A 2 -10.27 6.80 -8.22
C TRP A 2 -11.81 6.85 -8.22
N ASP A 3 -12.45 6.51 -9.35
CA ASP A 3 -13.92 6.46 -9.45
C ASP A 3 -14.56 5.36 -8.57
N TRP A 4 -13.80 4.31 -8.23
CA TRP A 4 -14.26 3.23 -7.35
C TRP A 4 -14.19 3.64 -5.87
N LEU A 5 -13.14 4.36 -5.45
CA LEU A 5 -13.10 4.98 -4.13
C LEU A 5 -14.21 6.03 -3.97
N ILE A 6 -14.48 6.85 -4.99
CA ILE A 6 -15.60 7.82 -5.00
C ILE A 6 -16.97 7.12 -4.86
N SER A 7 -17.14 5.94 -5.47
CA SER A 7 -18.35 5.12 -5.34
C SER A 7 -18.59 4.61 -3.91
N LEU A 8 -17.54 4.32 -3.14
CA LEU A 8 -17.64 3.91 -1.74
C LEU A 8 -18.08 5.06 -0.82
N PHE A 9 -17.69 6.31 -1.13
CA PHE A 9 -18.08 7.48 -0.32
C PHE A 9 -19.46 8.06 -0.67
N SER A 10 -20.02 7.75 -1.84
CA SER A 10 -21.28 8.34 -2.31
C SER A 10 -22.52 7.51 -1.99
N THR A 11 -22.36 6.28 -1.49
CA THR A 11 -23.48 5.43 -1.07
C THR A 11 -23.15 4.74 0.25
N ASN A 12 -24.04 4.83 1.25
CA ASN A 12 -24.04 3.97 2.46
C ASN A 12 -24.33 2.49 2.11
N ARG A 13 -23.79 1.98 1.00
CA ARG A 13 -23.96 0.60 0.58
C ARG A 13 -22.66 -0.12 0.85
N THR A 14 -22.74 -1.13 1.71
CA THR A 14 -21.80 -2.25 1.73
C THR A 14 -21.48 -2.66 0.28
N PRO A 15 -20.20 -2.76 -0.11
CA PRO A 15 -19.82 -3.14 -1.47
C PRO A 15 -20.51 -4.45 -1.83
N THR A 16 -21.32 -4.42 -2.89
CA THR A 16 -22.05 -5.61 -3.33
C THR A 16 -21.04 -6.65 -3.80
N ASN A 17 -21.26 -7.88 -3.32
CA ASN A 17 -20.40 -9.08 -3.37
C ASN A 17 -19.98 -9.56 -4.78
N TYR A 18 -20.32 -8.82 -5.84
CA TYR A 18 -20.16 -9.21 -7.25
C TYR A 18 -19.07 -8.41 -7.98
N GLN A 19 -18.94 -7.10 -7.72
CA GLN A 19 -17.86 -6.27 -8.29
C GLN A 19 -16.53 -6.39 -7.53
N SER A 20 -16.57 -6.79 -6.25
CA SER A 20 -15.38 -7.10 -5.46
C SER A 20 -14.67 -8.37 -5.97
N LYS A 21 -15.41 -9.36 -6.48
CA LYS A 21 -14.85 -10.64 -6.95
C LYS A 21 -14.04 -10.53 -8.24
N SER A 22 -14.49 -9.75 -9.22
CA SER A 22 -13.76 -9.58 -10.48
C SER A 22 -12.47 -8.76 -10.31
N HIS A 23 -12.50 -7.74 -9.45
CA HIS A 23 -11.31 -6.95 -9.10
C HIS A 23 -10.29 -7.77 -8.28
N PHE A 24 -10.77 -8.60 -7.34
CA PHE A 24 -9.92 -9.52 -6.58
C PHE A 24 -9.25 -10.57 -7.48
N GLN A 25 -9.96 -11.09 -8.48
CA GLN A 25 -9.39 -12.05 -9.44
C GLN A 25 -8.33 -11.43 -10.36
N SER A 26 -8.53 -10.20 -10.85
CA SER A 26 -7.52 -9.51 -11.68
C SER A 26 -6.26 -9.17 -10.88
N ASN A 27 -6.43 -8.79 -9.60
CA ASN A 27 -5.29 -8.46 -8.74
C ASN A 27 -4.48 -9.71 -8.40
N ASN A 28 -5.14 -10.85 -8.14
CA ASN A 28 -4.43 -12.11 -7.87
C ASN A 28 -3.58 -12.58 -9.06
N ALA A 29 -4.04 -12.41 -10.30
CA ALA A 29 -3.24 -12.75 -11.47
C ALA A 29 -1.96 -11.89 -11.58
N LYS A 30 -2.08 -10.58 -11.37
CA LYS A 30 -0.93 -9.67 -11.35
C LYS A 30 0.02 -9.97 -10.18
N MET A 31 -0.51 -10.26 -9.00
CA MET A 31 0.32 -10.61 -7.83
C MET A 31 1.03 -11.96 -8.05
N ALA A 32 0.36 -12.93 -8.68
CA ALA A 32 0.98 -14.18 -9.09
C ALA A 32 2.12 -13.95 -10.08
N GLU A 33 1.93 -13.09 -11.08
CA GLU A 33 2.96 -12.73 -12.05
C GLU A 33 4.17 -12.09 -11.37
N ILE A 34 3.96 -11.10 -10.49
CA ILE A 34 5.02 -10.46 -9.71
C ILE A 34 5.79 -11.50 -8.87
N PHE A 35 5.06 -12.39 -8.20
CA PHE A 35 5.65 -13.44 -7.38
C PHE A 35 6.49 -14.43 -8.19
N LEU A 36 6.00 -14.85 -9.35
CA LEU A 36 6.70 -15.79 -10.23
C LEU A 36 7.92 -15.17 -10.92
N ASN A 37 7.92 -13.84 -11.09
CA ASN A 37 9.01 -13.10 -11.71
C ASN A 37 10.01 -12.49 -10.71
N ASP A 38 9.87 -12.74 -9.41
CA ASP A 38 10.78 -12.22 -8.40
C ASP A 38 12.15 -12.92 -8.48
N THR A 39 13.17 -12.21 -8.95
CA THR A 39 14.50 -12.78 -9.19
C THR A 39 15.27 -13.16 -7.91
N ASP A 40 14.81 -12.72 -6.74
CA ASP A 40 15.43 -13.07 -5.47
C ASP A 40 14.83 -14.36 -4.87
N ILE A 41 13.87 -15.01 -5.54
CA ILE A 41 13.25 -16.26 -5.09
C ILE A 41 13.39 -17.39 -6.09
N ASP A 42 14.10 -18.44 -5.68
CA ASP A 42 14.20 -19.67 -6.47
C ASP A 42 13.06 -20.61 -6.08
N LEU A 43 12.11 -20.79 -7.00
CA LEU A 43 10.98 -21.70 -6.85
C LEU A 43 11.32 -23.03 -7.51
N HIS A 44 11.39 -24.09 -6.72
CA HIS A 44 11.65 -25.44 -7.23
C HIS A 44 10.41 -26.33 -7.07
N GLU A 45 10.22 -27.27 -7.98
CA GLU A 45 9.23 -28.32 -7.81
C GLU A 45 9.53 -29.15 -6.56
N VAL A 46 8.48 -29.62 -5.88
CA VAL A 46 8.63 -30.44 -4.68
C VAL A 46 8.92 -31.88 -5.11
N ASN A 47 10.21 -32.25 -5.07
CA ASN A 47 10.68 -33.59 -5.34
C ASN A 47 11.64 -34.06 -4.22
N ASP A 48 12.21 -35.26 -4.39
CA ASP A 48 13.13 -35.88 -3.45
C ASP A 48 14.61 -35.53 -3.69
N HIS A 49 14.92 -34.57 -4.57
CA HIS A 49 16.28 -34.15 -4.89
C HIS A 49 16.56 -32.70 -4.44
N CYS A 50 17.78 -32.42 -4.01
CA CYS A 50 18.19 -31.10 -3.59
C CYS A 50 18.35 -30.16 -4.79
N PRO A 51 17.66 -29.01 -4.85
CA PRO A 51 17.80 -28.09 -5.98
C PRO A 51 19.20 -27.48 -6.14
N ASN A 52 19.98 -27.40 -5.06
CA ASN A 52 21.31 -26.77 -5.09
C ASN A 52 22.44 -27.74 -5.47
N CYS A 53 22.36 -29.02 -5.10
CA CYS A 53 23.45 -29.98 -5.35
C CYS A 53 23.02 -31.28 -6.04
N GLY A 54 21.72 -31.50 -6.26
CA GLY A 54 21.19 -32.72 -6.87
C GLY A 54 21.05 -33.91 -5.93
N GLU A 55 21.64 -33.88 -4.73
CA GLU A 55 21.62 -35.02 -3.80
C GLU A 55 20.21 -35.36 -3.31
N THR A 56 19.91 -36.66 -3.13
CA THR A 56 18.59 -37.09 -2.68
C THR A 56 18.35 -36.81 -1.19
N PHE A 57 17.14 -36.40 -0.86
CA PHE A 57 16.65 -36.31 0.52
C PHE A 57 16.23 -37.68 1.09
N GLY A 58 16.15 -38.72 0.24
CA GLY A 58 15.62 -40.05 0.56
C GLY A 58 14.09 -40.14 0.62
N ARG A 59 13.39 -39.00 0.62
CA ARG A 59 11.93 -38.90 0.51
C ARG A 59 11.51 -37.50 0.04
N ILE A 60 10.35 -37.42 -0.60
CA ILE A 60 9.74 -36.13 -0.96
C ILE A 60 9.39 -35.35 0.34
N PRO A 61 9.92 -34.14 0.54
CA PRO A 61 9.63 -33.32 1.70
C PRO A 61 8.15 -32.92 1.77
N LYS A 62 7.56 -32.95 2.97
CA LYS A 62 6.17 -32.48 3.21
C LYS A 62 6.09 -31.09 3.85
N SER A 63 7.15 -30.64 4.51
CA SER A 63 7.16 -29.37 5.27
C SER A 63 8.51 -28.65 5.22
N SER A 64 9.59 -29.31 5.65
CA SER A 64 10.95 -28.80 5.55
C SER A 64 11.96 -29.94 5.48
N VAL A 65 13.12 -29.65 4.90
CA VAL A 65 14.23 -30.60 4.78
C VAL A 65 15.55 -29.84 4.81
N LYS A 66 16.60 -30.45 5.36
CA LYS A 66 17.98 -29.95 5.27
C LYS A 66 18.76 -30.93 4.40
N CYS A 67 19.42 -30.45 3.35
CA CYS A 67 20.32 -31.28 2.56
C CYS A 67 21.52 -31.69 3.41
N LYS A 68 21.94 -32.95 3.36
CA LYS A 68 23.12 -33.44 4.10
C LYS A 68 24.44 -33.07 3.43
N GLU A 69 24.41 -32.83 2.12
CA GLU A 69 25.60 -32.55 1.31
C GLU A 69 25.94 -31.05 1.32
N CYS A 70 25.00 -30.19 0.90
CA CYS A 70 25.24 -28.75 0.81
C CYS A 70 24.74 -27.95 2.03
N ASP A 71 24.26 -28.63 3.08
CA ASP A 71 23.70 -28.04 4.32
C ASP A 71 22.51 -27.05 4.15
N THR A 72 22.05 -26.82 2.92
CA THR A 72 20.98 -25.86 2.64
C THR A 72 19.65 -26.38 3.20
N GLN A 73 18.96 -25.52 3.95
CA GLN A 73 17.62 -25.81 4.48
C GLN A 73 16.56 -25.29 3.52
N TYR A 74 15.60 -26.15 3.20
CA TYR A 74 14.44 -25.85 2.36
C TYR A 74 13.14 -25.98 3.14
N VAL A 75 12.12 -25.25 2.71
CA VAL A 75 10.74 -25.32 3.20
C VAL A 75 9.80 -25.55 2.02
N VAL A 76 8.76 -26.35 2.25
CA VAL A 76 7.67 -26.57 1.31
C VAL A 76 6.60 -25.52 1.59
N LYS A 77 6.27 -24.73 0.58
CA LYS A 77 5.28 -23.65 0.69
C LYS A 77 4.26 -23.76 -0.44
N LYS A 78 2.99 -23.59 -0.09
CA LYS A 78 1.90 -23.45 -1.07
C LYS A 78 2.14 -22.19 -1.88
N ASN A 79 1.83 -22.21 -3.17
CA ASN A 79 1.77 -20.97 -3.94
C ASN A 79 0.69 -20.07 -3.30
N PRO A 80 1.02 -18.80 -2.96
CA PRO A 80 0.07 -17.93 -2.26
C PRO A 80 -1.06 -17.41 -3.14
N PHE A 81 -0.92 -17.48 -4.47
CA PHE A 81 -1.89 -16.97 -5.44
C PHE A 81 -2.56 -18.06 -6.29
N VAL A 82 -1.98 -19.26 -6.35
CA VAL A 82 -2.48 -20.40 -7.15
C VAL A 82 -2.75 -21.61 -6.26
N GLN A 83 -3.98 -22.11 -6.27
CA GLN A 83 -4.35 -23.27 -5.45
C GLN A 83 -3.73 -24.58 -5.97
N GLY A 84 -3.38 -25.47 -5.04
CA GLY A 84 -2.91 -26.83 -5.35
C GLY A 84 -1.44 -26.94 -5.75
N LEU A 85 -0.72 -25.82 -5.90
CA LEU A 85 0.68 -25.82 -6.26
C LEU A 85 1.56 -25.59 -5.02
N ASN A 86 2.65 -26.36 -4.90
CA ASN A 86 3.64 -26.21 -3.84
C ASN A 86 5.02 -26.04 -4.45
N TYR A 87 5.87 -25.25 -3.79
CA TYR A 87 7.26 -25.08 -4.13
C TYR A 87 8.16 -25.48 -2.97
N LEU A 88 9.35 -25.94 -3.32
CA LEU A 88 10.48 -26.07 -2.43
C LEU A 88 11.33 -24.78 -2.56
N ILE A 89 11.52 -24.07 -1.45
CA ILE A 89 12.20 -22.76 -1.41
C ILE A 89 13.26 -22.80 -0.32
N SER A 90 14.42 -22.18 -0.53
CA SER A 90 15.41 -22.09 0.55
C SER A 90 14.81 -21.30 1.73
N LYS A 91 15.09 -21.75 2.95
CA LYS A 91 14.57 -21.10 4.17
C LYS A 91 15.05 -19.65 4.28
N LYS A 92 16.26 -19.36 3.79
CA LYS A 92 16.82 -18.00 3.73
C LYS A 92 15.99 -17.10 2.82
N GLN A 93 15.68 -17.53 1.59
CA GLN A 93 14.83 -16.76 0.67
C GLN A 93 13.41 -16.59 1.22
N TYR A 94 12.84 -17.65 1.80
CA TYR A 94 11.52 -17.55 2.44
C TYR A 94 11.49 -16.48 3.52
N HIS A 95 12.48 -16.38 4.40
CA HIS A 95 12.50 -15.31 5.41
C HIS A 95 12.63 -13.90 4.80
N ILE A 96 13.29 -13.75 3.67
CA ILE A 96 13.39 -12.46 2.98
C ILE A 96 12.06 -12.09 2.32
N LYS A 97 11.35 -13.08 1.76
CA LYS A 97 10.15 -12.93 0.93
C LYS A 97 8.87 -13.40 1.62
N GLU A 98 8.88 -13.50 2.95
CA GLU A 98 7.78 -14.07 3.73
C GLU A 98 6.47 -13.30 3.52
N VAL A 99 6.56 -12.04 3.11
CA VAL A 99 5.43 -11.17 2.76
C VAL A 99 4.45 -11.83 1.80
N TYR A 100 4.90 -12.63 0.83
CA TYR A 100 4.00 -13.25 -0.14
C TYR A 100 3.07 -14.29 0.50
N TRP A 101 3.46 -14.86 1.64
CA TRP A 101 2.74 -15.94 2.33
C TRP A 101 1.99 -15.49 3.57
N HIS A 102 2.07 -14.22 3.90
CA HIS A 102 1.44 -13.65 5.07
C HIS A 102 0.51 -12.52 4.66
N ASP A 103 -0.56 -12.33 5.43
CA ASP A 103 -1.35 -11.11 5.40
C ASP A 103 -0.93 -10.27 6.62
N PRO A 104 0.21 -9.56 6.54
CA PRO A 104 0.80 -8.89 7.68
C PRO A 104 -0.05 -7.69 8.09
N PRO A 105 -0.39 -7.48 9.39
CA PRO A 105 -1.05 -6.25 9.82
C PRO A 105 -0.26 -5.01 9.38
N TYR A 106 -0.94 -3.90 9.17
CA TYR A 106 -0.35 -2.68 8.63
C TYR A 106 0.94 -2.25 9.35
N GLU A 107 1.02 -2.35 10.67
CA GLU A 107 2.21 -2.01 11.47
C GLU A 107 3.42 -2.88 11.12
N MET A 108 3.18 -4.16 10.78
CA MET A 108 4.24 -5.04 10.30
C MET A 108 4.64 -4.70 8.87
N THR A 109 3.66 -4.43 8.00
CA THR A 109 3.90 -3.93 6.63
C THR A 109 4.77 -2.68 6.65
N LYS A 110 4.42 -1.69 7.49
CA LYS A 110 5.19 -0.46 7.67
C LYS A 110 6.62 -0.72 8.14
N ARG A 111 6.81 -1.60 9.12
CA ARG A 111 8.16 -2.00 9.56
C ARG A 111 8.96 -2.66 8.43
N TRP A 112 8.34 -3.49 7.61
CA TRP A 112 9.00 -4.14 6.48
C TRP A 112 9.38 -3.15 5.37
N LEU A 113 8.55 -2.15 5.12
CA LEU A 113 8.83 -1.05 4.20
C LEU A 113 10.05 -0.24 4.65
N VAL A 114 10.14 0.09 5.94
CA VAL A 114 11.28 0.84 6.51
C VAL A 114 12.54 -0.02 6.55
N ASN A 115 12.42 -1.29 6.92
CA ASN A 115 13.56 -2.20 7.09
C ASN A 115 14.07 -2.80 5.76
N GLY A 116 13.48 -2.44 4.62
CA GLY A 116 14.01 -2.78 3.30
C GLY A 116 13.88 -4.26 2.94
N LYS A 117 12.80 -4.93 3.35
CA LYS A 117 12.48 -6.25 2.77
C LYS A 117 12.40 -6.07 1.25
N LYS A 118 13.28 -6.78 0.52
CA LYS A 118 13.33 -6.71 -0.93
C LYS A 118 12.10 -7.41 -1.47
N VAL A 119 11.15 -6.65 -1.96
CA VAL A 119 9.92 -7.14 -2.57
C VAL A 119 9.60 -6.17 -3.69
N ASP A 120 9.01 -6.67 -4.75
CA ASP A 120 8.59 -5.84 -5.87
C ASP A 120 7.72 -4.66 -5.41
N ARG A 121 7.94 -3.50 -6.02
CA ARG A 121 7.27 -2.25 -5.68
C ARG A 121 5.76 -2.33 -5.94
N ASP A 122 5.34 -2.93 -7.04
CA ASP A 122 3.92 -3.08 -7.36
C ASP A 122 3.21 -3.97 -6.33
N TYR A 123 3.92 -4.94 -5.75
CA TYR A 123 3.39 -5.73 -4.64
C TYR A 123 3.21 -4.89 -3.38
N TRP A 124 4.19 -4.04 -3.03
CA TRP A 124 4.01 -3.11 -1.92
C TRP A 124 2.85 -2.14 -2.15
N TRP A 125 2.71 -1.64 -3.38
CA TRP A 125 1.59 -0.78 -3.74
C TRP A 125 0.26 -1.49 -3.55
N TYR A 126 0.17 -2.74 -3.99
CA TYR A 126 -1.02 -3.59 -3.79
C TYR A 126 -1.35 -3.74 -2.31
N LEU A 127 -0.38 -4.13 -1.47
CA LEU A 127 -0.61 -4.28 -0.02
C LEU A 127 -1.11 -2.98 0.62
N LEU A 128 -0.50 -1.83 0.28
CA LEU A 128 -0.95 -0.54 0.79
C LEU A 128 -2.38 -0.20 0.32
N GLU A 129 -2.76 -0.59 -0.89
CA GLU A 129 -4.12 -0.38 -1.37
C GLU A 129 -5.14 -1.25 -0.63
N GLU A 130 -4.83 -2.51 -0.36
CA GLU A 130 -5.67 -3.39 0.47
C GLU A 130 -5.83 -2.83 1.90
N TRP A 131 -4.74 -2.33 2.49
CA TRP A 131 -4.80 -1.68 3.80
C TRP A 131 -5.62 -0.38 3.78
N LYS A 132 -5.55 0.42 2.70
CA LYS A 132 -6.41 1.59 2.54
C LYS A 132 -7.88 1.21 2.55
N ILE A 133 -8.26 0.18 1.79
CA ILE A 133 -9.64 -0.31 1.72
C ILE A 133 -10.11 -0.83 3.09
N THR A 134 -9.25 -1.57 3.77
CA THR A 134 -9.55 -2.11 5.11
C THR A 134 -9.78 -0.99 6.12
N HIS A 135 -8.84 -0.03 6.21
CA HIS A 135 -8.95 1.05 7.18
C HIS A 135 -10.08 2.02 6.88
N ILE A 136 -10.33 2.35 5.61
CA ILE A 136 -11.50 3.18 5.28
C ILE A 136 -12.81 2.46 5.62
N GLY A 137 -12.90 1.14 5.39
CA GLY A 137 -14.07 0.32 5.73
C GLY A 137 -14.32 0.23 7.23
N ASN A 138 -13.26 0.23 8.03
CA ASN A 138 -13.33 0.23 9.50
C ASN A 138 -13.54 1.64 10.10
N GLY A 139 -13.46 2.70 9.29
CA GLY A 139 -13.47 4.07 9.76
C GLY A 139 -12.19 4.49 10.49
N ASP A 140 -11.07 3.82 10.21
CA ASP A 140 -9.73 4.15 10.68
C ASP A 140 -9.09 5.23 9.78
N LEU A 141 -9.68 6.42 9.77
CA LEU A 141 -9.35 7.49 8.82
C LEU A 141 -7.92 8.02 8.98
N GLY A 142 -7.38 8.03 10.21
CA GLY A 142 -5.99 8.38 10.47
C GLY A 142 -5.00 7.35 9.90
N LEU A 143 -5.32 6.05 9.97
CA LEU A 143 -4.51 4.98 9.35
C LEU A 143 -4.60 5.01 7.83
N PHE A 144 -5.80 5.22 7.27
CA PHE A 144 -5.97 5.47 5.84
C PHE A 144 -5.09 6.64 5.36
N ARG A 145 -5.14 7.77 6.08
CA ARG A 145 -4.30 8.94 5.81
C ARG A 145 -2.81 8.58 5.84
N ASN A 146 -2.38 7.80 6.83
CA ASN A 146 -0.98 7.40 6.94
C ASN A 146 -0.54 6.60 5.72
N ILE A 147 -1.38 5.69 5.21
CA ILE A 147 -1.05 4.93 4.00
C ILE A 147 -0.97 5.83 2.77
N CYS A 148 -1.87 6.80 2.61
CA CYS A 148 -1.78 7.79 1.53
C CYS A 148 -0.43 8.53 1.58
N TYR A 149 0.06 8.86 2.77
CA TYR A 149 1.38 9.46 2.92
C TYR A 149 2.51 8.49 2.54
N GLU A 150 2.46 7.22 2.98
CA GLU A 150 3.46 6.20 2.58
C GLU A 150 3.48 5.99 1.04
N GLN A 151 2.32 5.91 0.40
CA GLN A 151 2.20 5.84 -1.06
C GLN A 151 2.80 7.08 -1.74
N SER A 152 2.67 8.27 -1.14
CA SER A 152 3.27 9.50 -1.68
C SER A 152 4.81 9.44 -1.68
N ILE A 153 5.41 8.75 -0.72
CA ILE A 153 6.86 8.54 -0.63
C ILE A 153 7.34 7.62 -1.77
N PHE A 154 6.57 6.61 -2.16
CA PHE A 154 6.88 5.80 -3.34
C PHE A 154 6.85 6.62 -4.63
N LEU A 155 5.81 7.43 -4.81
CA LEU A 155 5.69 8.28 -6.00
C LEU A 155 6.79 9.34 -6.07
N LYS A 156 7.33 9.78 -4.93
CA LYS A 156 8.53 10.64 -4.87
C LYS A 156 9.73 9.95 -5.52
N LYS A 157 9.99 8.68 -5.19
CA LYS A 157 11.11 7.90 -5.74
C LYS A 157 10.97 7.64 -7.25
N GLU A 158 9.74 7.66 -7.76
CA GLU A 158 9.42 7.45 -9.18
C GLU A 158 9.25 8.76 -9.96
N GLU A 159 9.47 9.91 -9.32
CA GLU A 159 9.28 11.24 -9.92
C GLU A 159 7.85 11.47 -10.48
N LYS A 160 6.86 10.76 -9.93
CA LYS A 160 5.44 10.86 -10.30
C LYS A 160 4.77 12.00 -9.53
N LEU A 161 5.21 13.22 -9.81
CA LEU A 161 4.86 14.42 -9.05
C LEU A 161 3.36 14.69 -8.99
N SER A 162 2.62 14.58 -10.10
CA SER A 162 1.17 14.86 -10.11
C SER A 162 0.39 13.88 -9.24
N GLN A 163 0.72 12.58 -9.29
CA GLN A 163 0.08 11.57 -8.44
C GLN A 163 0.47 11.76 -6.97
N ARG A 164 1.72 12.13 -6.71
CA ARG A 164 2.20 12.45 -5.35
C ARG A 164 1.44 13.64 -4.77
N LEU A 165 1.24 14.70 -5.55
CA LEU A 165 0.46 15.87 -5.14
C LEU A 165 -0.95 15.49 -4.72
N ASN A 166 -1.64 14.65 -5.51
CA ASN A 166 -2.99 14.20 -5.18
C ASN A 166 -3.07 13.51 -3.80
N LEU A 167 -2.09 12.66 -3.48
CA LEU A 167 -2.04 11.99 -2.18
C LEU A 167 -1.73 12.97 -1.04
N LEU A 168 -0.80 13.92 -1.26
CA LEU A 168 -0.48 14.95 -0.27
C LEU A 168 -1.66 15.88 0.01
N CYS A 169 -2.47 16.22 -1.00
CA CYS A 169 -3.71 16.97 -0.82
C CYS A 169 -4.68 16.22 0.11
N ILE A 170 -4.87 14.91 -0.13
CA ILE A 170 -5.72 14.06 0.73
C ILE A 170 -5.18 14.03 2.16
N VAL A 171 -3.88 13.81 2.32
CA VAL A 171 -3.22 13.75 3.64
C VAL A 171 -3.47 15.04 4.43
N ASN A 172 -3.19 16.20 3.83
CA ASN A 172 -3.36 17.49 4.48
C ASN A 172 -4.84 17.81 4.75
N TYR A 173 -5.76 17.39 3.87
CA TYR A 173 -7.19 17.58 4.08
C TYR A 173 -7.73 16.73 5.25
N TYR A 174 -7.22 15.51 5.41
CA TYR A 174 -7.55 14.65 6.55
C TYR A 174 -7.00 15.20 7.85
N ASP A 175 -5.76 15.69 7.85
CA ASP A 175 -5.12 16.25 9.03
C ASP A 175 -5.91 17.44 9.57
N ILE A 176 -6.28 18.40 8.71
CA ILE A 176 -6.95 19.61 9.17
C ILE A 176 -8.39 19.39 9.62
N ASN A 177 -9.04 18.33 9.14
CA ASN A 177 -10.35 17.91 9.62
C ASN A 177 -10.27 16.99 10.85
N GLY A 178 -9.08 16.58 11.29
CA GLY A 178 -8.87 15.76 12.47
C GLY A 178 -9.38 14.33 12.31
N ALA A 179 -8.89 13.63 11.29
CA ALA A 179 -9.23 12.23 11.02
C ALA A 179 -8.93 11.30 12.20
N GLN A 180 -9.93 10.52 12.63
CA GLN A 180 -9.86 9.64 13.79
C GLN A 180 -9.66 8.16 13.41
N ASN A 181 -9.28 7.31 14.38
CA ASN A 181 -9.14 5.86 14.24
C ASN A 181 -10.16 5.07 15.07
N SER A 182 -11.37 5.59 15.21
CA SER A 182 -12.39 5.08 16.13
C SER A 182 -13.72 4.79 15.46
N GLY A 183 -13.79 4.89 14.12
CA GLY A 183 -15.06 4.85 13.38
C GLY A 183 -15.93 6.10 13.55
N MET A 184 -15.55 7.05 14.41
CA MET A 184 -16.30 8.29 14.66
C MET A 184 -16.11 9.35 13.58
N GLY A 185 -15.24 9.10 12.59
CA GLY A 185 -15.00 10.00 11.46
C GLY A 185 -13.96 11.08 11.77
N PHE A 186 -14.40 12.34 11.88
CA PHE A 186 -13.53 13.52 11.95
C PHE A 186 -13.88 14.37 13.18
N ASP A 187 -12.86 14.77 13.94
CA ASP A 187 -12.99 15.73 15.04
C ASP A 187 -12.13 16.96 14.76
N LYS A 188 -12.79 18.09 14.47
CA LYS A 188 -12.11 19.36 14.16
C LYS A 188 -11.21 19.84 15.31
N SER A 189 -11.50 19.48 16.56
CA SER A 189 -10.66 19.89 17.71
C SER A 189 -9.28 19.24 17.68
N ASP A 190 -9.16 18.08 17.05
CA ASP A 190 -7.90 17.37 16.79
C ASP A 190 -7.29 17.75 15.43
N GLY A 191 -7.91 18.68 14.70
CA GLY A 191 -7.47 19.10 13.37
C GLY A 191 -6.18 19.93 13.40
N PHE A 192 -5.18 19.54 12.61
CA PHE A 192 -3.93 20.30 12.46
C PHE A 192 -3.35 20.13 11.06
N PHE A 193 -2.27 20.85 10.73
CA PHE A 193 -1.45 20.50 9.58
C PHE A 193 -0.14 19.89 10.06
N ALA A 194 0.12 18.65 9.67
CA ALA A 194 1.43 18.06 9.90
C ALA A 194 2.49 18.84 9.10
N PRO A 195 3.59 19.30 9.72
CA PRO A 195 4.56 20.17 9.03
C PRO A 195 5.18 19.54 7.78
N SER A 196 5.59 18.27 7.84
CA SER A 196 6.28 17.61 6.69
C SER A 196 5.35 17.42 5.49
N PRO A 197 4.16 16.79 5.62
CA PRO A 197 3.26 16.65 4.46
C PRO A 197 2.78 17.99 3.89
N LEU A 198 2.62 19.03 4.72
CA LEU A 198 2.24 20.36 4.25
C LEU A 198 3.36 20.99 3.41
N ALA A 199 4.60 20.94 3.90
CA ALA A 199 5.75 21.46 3.18
C ALA A 199 5.97 20.72 1.86
N GLU A 200 5.95 19.39 1.91
CA GLU A 200 6.11 18.56 0.71
C GLU A 200 5.02 18.81 -0.33
N MET A 201 3.79 19.13 0.08
CA MET A 201 2.72 19.46 -0.86
C MET A 201 3.07 20.71 -1.67
N PHE A 202 3.49 21.78 -1.01
CA PHE A 202 3.84 23.03 -1.70
C PHE A 202 5.16 22.92 -2.48
N GLU A 203 6.15 22.17 -2.00
CA GLU A 203 7.34 21.83 -2.80
C GLU A 203 6.97 21.15 -4.12
N VAL A 204 6.02 20.21 -4.10
CA VAL A 204 5.57 19.52 -5.33
C VAL A 204 4.76 20.45 -6.24
N VAL A 205 3.97 21.37 -5.68
CA VAL A 205 3.27 22.43 -6.43
C VAL A 205 4.27 23.30 -7.19
N GLU A 206 5.34 23.74 -6.52
CA GLU A 206 6.43 24.53 -7.13
C GLU A 206 7.16 23.74 -8.22
N GLN A 207 7.52 22.48 -7.94
CA GLN A 207 8.19 21.61 -8.93
C GLN A 207 7.35 21.37 -10.18
N LEU A 208 6.02 21.32 -10.04
CA LEU A 208 5.09 21.20 -11.17
C LEU A 208 4.83 22.55 -11.86
N GLY A 209 5.32 23.66 -11.33
CA GLY A 209 5.08 25.00 -11.87
C GLY A 209 3.61 25.42 -11.83
N LEU A 210 2.84 24.91 -10.85
CA LEU A 210 1.41 25.21 -10.75
C LEU A 210 1.18 26.58 -10.12
N THR A 211 0.28 27.36 -10.72
CA THR A 211 -0.24 28.58 -10.10
C THR A 211 -1.06 28.23 -8.85
N ARG A 212 -1.28 29.20 -7.94
CA ARG A 212 -2.14 28.97 -6.76
C ARG A 212 -3.53 28.51 -7.15
N HIS A 213 -4.09 29.04 -8.26
CA HIS A 213 -5.39 28.61 -8.77
C HIS A 213 -5.38 27.12 -9.15
N GLN A 214 -4.39 26.68 -9.93
CA GLN A 214 -4.26 25.26 -10.32
C GLN A 214 -3.97 24.34 -9.13
N ALA A 215 -3.16 24.80 -8.17
CA ALA A 215 -2.91 24.08 -6.93
C ALA A 215 -4.20 23.90 -6.11
N LYS A 216 -5.02 24.96 -6.01
CA LYS A 216 -6.33 24.93 -5.35
C LYS A 216 -7.28 23.97 -6.05
N GLU A 217 -7.40 24.04 -7.37
CA GLU A 217 -8.24 23.13 -8.15
C GLU A 217 -7.83 21.67 -7.94
N THR A 218 -6.52 21.40 -7.95
CA THR A 218 -5.98 20.06 -7.66
C THR A 218 -6.35 19.62 -6.25
N PHE A 219 -6.12 20.47 -5.24
CA PHE A 219 -6.45 20.16 -3.85
C PHE A 219 -7.94 19.85 -3.66
N VAL A 220 -8.82 20.70 -4.19
CA VAL A 220 -10.28 20.54 -4.12
C VAL A 220 -10.71 19.26 -4.83
N LYS A 221 -10.19 18.99 -6.02
CA LYS A 221 -10.51 17.78 -6.79
C LYS A 221 -10.06 16.50 -6.08
N SER A 222 -8.87 16.47 -5.50
CA SER A 222 -8.36 15.30 -4.77
C SER A 222 -9.11 15.05 -3.46
N SER A 223 -9.65 16.11 -2.84
CA SER A 223 -10.32 16.07 -1.53
C SER A 223 -11.86 15.98 -1.63
N GLY A 224 -12.42 16.30 -2.79
CA GLY A 224 -13.85 16.56 -3.00
C GLY A 224 -14.77 15.34 -3.01
N SER A 225 -14.24 14.13 -2.83
CA SER A 225 -15.07 12.91 -2.74
C SER A 225 -15.80 12.78 -1.39
N MET A 226 -15.41 13.55 -0.38
CA MET A 226 -15.96 13.47 0.98
C MET A 226 -16.98 14.56 1.23
N LYS A 227 -18.25 14.15 1.33
CA LYS A 227 -19.35 15.04 1.70
C LYS A 227 -19.35 15.25 3.22
N SER A 228 -19.66 16.48 3.65
CA SER A 228 -19.99 16.82 5.04
C SER A 228 -18.83 16.73 6.05
N LEU A 229 -17.62 17.18 5.68
CA LEU A 229 -16.53 17.36 6.66
C LEU A 229 -16.63 18.71 7.38
N PRO A 230 -15.99 18.86 8.57
CA PRO A 230 -16.00 20.12 9.33
C PRO A 230 -15.45 21.35 8.60
N ILE A 231 -14.53 21.15 7.64
CA ILE A 231 -13.89 22.19 6.84
C ILE A 231 -14.00 21.79 5.37
N SER A 232 -14.52 22.69 4.52
CA SER A 232 -14.60 22.44 3.08
C SER A 232 -13.21 22.35 2.44
N PRO A 233 -13.04 21.64 1.31
CA PRO A 233 -11.76 21.58 0.61
C PRO A 233 -11.18 22.95 0.25
N GLU A 234 -12.03 23.89 -0.18
CA GLU A 234 -11.60 25.25 -0.53
C GLU A 234 -11.09 26.00 0.70
N SER A 235 -11.81 25.90 1.83
CA SER A 235 -11.42 26.55 3.08
C SER A 235 -10.13 25.95 3.64
N ALA A 236 -10.01 24.62 3.57
CA ALA A 236 -8.80 23.90 3.99
C ALA A 236 -7.57 24.34 3.17
N PHE A 237 -7.71 24.52 1.86
CA PHE A 237 -6.61 25.01 1.02
C PHE A 237 -6.16 26.42 1.42
N GLU A 238 -7.09 27.36 1.64
CA GLU A 238 -6.72 28.72 2.08
C GLU A 238 -6.03 28.71 3.46
N MET A 239 -6.46 27.83 4.36
CA MET A 239 -5.80 27.63 5.65
C MET A 239 -4.39 27.07 5.48
N ALA A 240 -4.19 26.10 4.57
CA ALA A 240 -2.89 25.52 4.24
C ALA A 240 -1.92 26.58 3.69
N VAL A 241 -2.37 27.37 2.72
CA VAL A 241 -1.64 28.50 2.12
C VAL A 241 -1.18 29.48 3.21
N LYS A 242 -2.12 29.93 4.06
CA LYS A 242 -1.81 30.84 5.18
C LYS A 242 -0.83 30.22 6.17
N ARG A 243 -0.97 28.93 6.47
CA ARG A 243 -0.15 28.23 7.46
C ARG A 243 1.29 28.04 6.96
N PHE A 244 1.46 27.70 5.69
CA PHE A 244 2.78 27.51 5.09
C PHE A 244 3.47 28.84 4.78
N GLY A 245 2.69 29.92 4.57
CA GLY A 245 3.21 31.18 4.04
C GLY A 245 3.39 31.12 2.52
N TYR A 246 2.59 30.30 1.83
CA TYR A 246 2.59 30.22 0.38
C TYR A 246 1.98 31.50 -0.19
N SER A 247 2.81 32.44 -0.63
CA SER A 247 2.35 33.61 -1.39
C SER A 247 2.55 33.34 -2.88
N GLU A 248 1.59 33.79 -3.70
CA GLU A 248 1.86 33.98 -5.14
C GLU A 248 2.96 35.04 -5.34
#